data_AF-A0A928ZHE6-F1
#
_entry.id   AF-A0A928ZHE6-F1
#
_cell.length_a   1.000
_cell.length_b   1.000
_cell.length_c   1.000
_cell.angle_alpha   90.00
_cell.angle_beta   90.00
_cell.angle_gamma   90.00
#
_symmetry.space_group_name_H-M   'P 1'
#
loop_
_entity.id
_entity.type
_entity.pdbx_description
1 polymer ?
#
loop_
_entity_poly.entity_id
_entity_poly.type
_entity_poly.pdbx_seq_one_letter_code
_entity_poly.pdbx_strand_id
1 'polypeptide(L)'
;MINFLRWSSTSTSLLVLGVTVATINPVIVSGPTSAQTSSPSSTVAANLSDIGSDYWARPFIQALAERNIISGFPDGTFKPNQPVSRAEFAAMIQQAFNQNPVRQISPGGFTDVPAGFWATSAIQEAYETGFMAGYPGNVFLPNQQIPKVQAIVALTNGLGLQTSENALGVVNTYYTDASAIPNYALDSVAAATQANIVVNYPNVNRLNPLDPLTRAEAAAILYQALVRQGQMQALASNEPAATYIVRAADAPQTAQDIVSLAASSDSFTNLTSLLKTAGLASILQQPGPYTVFAPTDEAFAALPAGTLQELQQPENRELLIKILRYHVVPGELTANQLAAGELKTFEDTPVNIKVDAATNQIAVNDANVIQPNVQASNGVIHVINEVLIPPDLGVSQQPPAEPTNDVTLGRTTRGGSSYVGAAGNLGLSGDSSLGESNFAVISKIGLTRTISVRPSVIFGGDTLFLVPVTLDFSPRSADPLGGQQFSISPYLGAGVAIETGGGSDVGLLLTGGVDVPLGDRFTATGGVNAAFLDGTDVGLLLGIGYNF
;
A
#
# COMPACT_ATOMS: atom_id res chain seq x y z
N MET A 1 61.39 45.36 14.85
CA MET A 1 61.05 45.18 13.43
C MET A 1 59.63 45.74 13.25
N ILE A 2 59.50 47.05 13.00
CA ILE A 2 59.24 47.69 11.68
C ILE A 2 57.85 47.24 11.14
N ASN A 3 56.74 47.93 11.45
CA ASN A 3 56.08 49.08 10.76
C ASN A 3 55.92 48.90 9.24
N PHE A 4 54.76 49.14 8.60
CA PHE A 4 53.96 50.39 8.46
C PHE A 4 52.44 50.05 8.37
N LEU A 5 51.43 50.77 8.86
CA LEU A 5 51.03 52.20 8.95
C LEU A 5 50.55 52.88 7.64
N ARG A 6 49.28 53.36 7.66
CA ARG A 6 48.68 54.59 7.04
C ARG A 6 47.18 54.64 7.43
N TRP A 7 46.65 55.51 8.30
CA TRP A 7 46.29 56.96 8.21
C TRP A 7 45.42 57.32 6.99
N SER A 8 44.33 58.11 7.06
CA SER A 8 44.01 59.38 7.80
C SER A 8 42.49 59.65 7.78
N SER A 9 41.78 60.05 8.85
CA SER A 9 41.52 61.39 9.44
C SER A 9 40.54 62.35 8.70
N THR A 10 39.47 62.76 9.42
CA THR A 10 38.85 64.13 9.52
C THR A 10 38.22 64.78 8.27
N SER A 11 37.10 65.53 8.28
CA SER A 11 36.34 66.28 9.30
C SER A 11 34.94 66.73 8.78
N THR A 12 34.14 67.30 9.70
CA THR A 12 33.05 68.31 9.52
C THR A 12 31.75 67.86 8.83
N SER A 13 30.52 68.09 9.32
CA SER A 13 29.97 69.35 9.87
C SER A 13 28.70 69.17 10.72
N LEU A 14 28.55 70.10 11.68
CA LEU A 14 27.36 70.76 12.25
C LEU A 14 25.97 70.09 12.25
N LEU A 15 25.44 69.95 13.48
CA LEU A 15 24.04 70.21 13.83
C LEU A 15 23.63 71.66 13.46
N VAL A 16 22.41 71.87 12.94
CA VAL A 16 21.34 72.64 13.61
C VAL A 16 20.06 72.68 12.74
N LEU A 17 18.96 72.39 13.44
CA LEU A 17 17.53 72.59 13.23
C LEU A 17 17.02 73.31 11.95
N GLY A 18 16.04 72.65 11.32
CA GLY A 18 15.01 73.27 10.49
C GLY A 18 13.70 72.48 10.60
N VAL A 19 12.73 73.06 11.29
CA VAL A 19 11.35 72.60 11.50
C VAL A 19 10.66 72.29 10.16
N THR A 20 9.84 71.22 10.07
CA THR A 20 8.42 71.27 9.64
C THR A 20 7.75 69.89 9.53
N VAL A 21 6.57 69.82 10.14
CA VAL A 21 5.35 69.04 9.79
C VAL A 21 5.48 67.52 9.60
N ALA A 22 4.93 66.77 10.55
CA ALA A 22 4.60 65.37 10.39
C ALA A 22 3.55 65.20 9.27
N THR A 23 3.96 64.67 8.12
CA THR A 23 3.04 63.98 7.22
C THR A 23 3.02 62.51 7.60
N ILE A 24 1.83 62.03 7.95
CA ILE A 24 1.52 60.62 8.14
C ILE A 24 1.71 59.94 6.78
N ASN A 25 2.78 59.19 6.58
CA ASN A 25 2.88 58.28 5.45
C ASN A 25 1.96 57.08 5.72
N PRO A 26 0.93 56.80 4.89
CA PRO A 26 0.28 55.52 4.96
C PRO A 26 1.28 54.44 4.54
N VAL A 27 1.45 53.42 5.38
CA VAL A 27 2.07 52.16 4.97
C VAL A 27 1.12 51.54 3.94
N ILE A 28 1.49 51.64 2.66
CA ILE A 28 0.82 50.89 1.60
C ILE A 28 1.28 49.44 1.75
N VAL A 29 0.40 48.60 2.29
CA VAL A 29 0.51 47.16 2.13
C VAL A 29 0.22 46.88 0.65
N SER A 30 1.27 46.53 -0.11
CA SER A 30 1.12 46.07 -1.48
C SER A 30 0.36 44.74 -1.47
N GLY A 31 -0.95 44.80 -1.75
CA GLY A 31 -1.73 43.63 -2.13
C GLY A 31 -1.20 43.04 -3.44
N PRO A 32 -1.47 41.75 -3.73
CA PRO A 32 -1.07 41.15 -4.99
C PRO A 32 -1.68 41.97 -6.13
N THR A 33 -0.81 42.51 -6.96
CA THR A 33 -1.19 43.21 -8.18
C THR A 33 -1.86 42.18 -9.08
N SER A 34 -3.16 42.34 -9.33
CA SER A 34 -3.81 41.74 -10.50
C SER A 34 -3.03 42.23 -11.71
N ALA A 35 -2.15 41.39 -12.24
CA ALA A 35 -1.54 41.59 -13.53
C ALA A 35 -2.70 41.70 -14.53
N GLN A 36 -2.94 42.92 -15.00
CA GLN A 36 -3.75 43.14 -16.19
C GLN A 36 -3.13 42.28 -17.29
N THR A 37 -3.90 41.29 -17.71
CA THR A 37 -3.72 40.58 -18.96
C THR A 37 -3.66 41.62 -20.08
N SER A 38 -2.47 42.07 -20.42
CA SER A 38 -2.19 42.50 -21.77
C SER A 38 -2.39 41.25 -22.62
N SER A 39 -3.50 41.24 -23.35
CA SER A 39 -3.79 40.20 -24.33
C SER A 39 -2.53 39.98 -25.16
N PRO A 40 -1.97 38.76 -25.23
CA PRO A 40 -0.96 38.49 -26.23
C PRO A 40 -1.61 38.81 -27.57
N SER A 41 -0.93 39.64 -28.35
CA SER A 41 -1.36 40.03 -29.67
C SER A 41 -1.70 38.78 -30.49
N SER A 42 -2.95 38.69 -30.89
CA SER A 42 -3.50 37.66 -31.77
C SER A 42 -2.80 37.72 -33.13
N THR A 43 -1.70 37.00 -33.29
CA THR A 43 -1.09 36.73 -34.59
C THR A 43 -0.36 35.40 -34.53
N VAL A 44 -0.94 34.41 -35.22
CA VAL A 44 -0.39 33.08 -35.57
C VAL A 44 -0.56 31.95 -34.51
N ALA A 45 -1.73 31.82 -33.88
CA ALA A 45 -2.20 30.49 -33.49
C ALA A 45 -2.95 29.93 -34.71
N ALA A 46 -2.40 28.88 -35.32
CA ALA A 46 -2.86 28.34 -36.60
C ALA A 46 -4.34 27.92 -36.55
N ASN A 47 -5.23 28.74 -37.13
CA ASN A 47 -6.54 28.28 -37.58
C ASN A 47 -6.32 27.32 -38.75
N LEU A 48 -5.99 26.06 -38.42
CA LEU A 48 -5.86 24.97 -39.38
C LEU A 48 -7.24 24.72 -39.98
N SER A 49 -7.40 25.04 -41.26
CA SER A 49 -8.72 25.16 -41.91
C SER A 49 -9.48 23.85 -42.03
N ASP A 50 -8.79 22.72 -41.91
CA ASP A 50 -9.30 21.36 -42.02
C ASP A 50 -9.48 20.65 -40.67
N ILE A 51 -9.26 21.35 -39.55
CA ILE A 51 -9.50 20.84 -38.19
C ILE A 51 -10.76 21.50 -37.63
N GLY A 52 -11.89 20.79 -37.75
CA GLY A 52 -13.17 21.21 -37.17
C GLY A 52 -13.10 21.33 -35.64
N SER A 53 -13.99 22.14 -35.04
CA SER A 53 -13.97 22.41 -33.61
C SER A 53 -14.18 21.16 -32.73
N ASP A 54 -14.84 20.16 -33.28
CA ASP A 54 -15.20 18.86 -32.71
C ASP A 54 -14.25 17.73 -33.16
N TYR A 55 -13.21 18.04 -33.94
CA TYR A 55 -12.26 17.02 -34.41
C TYR A 55 -11.51 16.39 -33.23
N TRP A 56 -11.48 15.05 -33.17
CA TRP A 56 -11.03 14.30 -32.00
C TRP A 56 -9.61 14.65 -31.51
N ALA A 57 -8.69 14.93 -32.44
CA ALA A 57 -7.30 15.25 -32.11
C ALA A 57 -7.01 16.75 -32.00
N ARG A 58 -8.03 17.61 -32.17
CA ARG A 58 -7.86 19.06 -32.16
C ARG A 58 -7.07 19.58 -30.96
N PRO A 59 -7.34 19.20 -29.69
CA PRO A 59 -6.59 19.75 -28.57
C PRO A 59 -5.12 19.33 -28.58
N PHE A 60 -4.78 18.11 -29.02
CA PHE A 60 -3.39 17.70 -29.19
C PHE A 60 -2.68 18.52 -30.27
N ILE A 61 -3.33 18.65 -31.43
CA ILE A 61 -2.77 19.35 -32.59
C ILE A 61 -2.56 20.83 -32.27
N GLN A 62 -3.56 21.48 -31.70
CA GLN A 62 -3.50 22.91 -31.39
C GLN A 62 -2.38 23.21 -30.39
N ALA A 63 -2.29 22.44 -29.30
CA ALA A 63 -1.29 22.68 -28.28
C ALA A 63 0.16 22.43 -28.77
N LEU A 64 0.37 21.48 -29.67
CA LEU A 64 1.67 21.26 -30.30
C LEU A 64 2.01 22.33 -31.33
N ALA A 65 1.02 22.81 -32.10
CA ALA A 65 1.19 23.88 -33.08
C ALA A 65 1.53 25.22 -32.41
N GLU A 66 0.90 25.54 -31.28
CA GLU A 66 1.21 26.73 -30.46
C GLU A 66 2.66 26.77 -29.97
N ARG A 67 3.29 25.60 -29.85
CA ARG A 67 4.69 25.45 -29.45
C ARG A 67 5.66 25.23 -30.62
N ASN A 68 5.17 25.34 -31.85
CA ASN A 68 5.92 25.08 -33.08
C ASN A 68 6.54 23.66 -33.17
N ILE A 69 5.98 22.69 -32.43
CA ILE A 69 6.45 21.29 -32.46
C ILE A 69 5.96 20.59 -33.74
N ILE A 70 4.75 20.92 -34.17
CA ILE A 70 4.19 20.49 -35.45
C ILE A 70 3.75 21.72 -36.25
N SER A 71 3.77 21.60 -37.57
CA SER A 71 3.33 22.66 -38.48
C SER A 71 2.35 22.13 -39.51
N GLY A 72 1.41 22.99 -39.90
CA GLY A 72 0.56 22.77 -41.07
C GLY A 72 1.32 22.96 -42.38
N PHE A 73 0.63 22.74 -43.49
CA PHE A 73 1.13 22.97 -44.83
C PHE A 73 1.02 24.45 -45.20
N PRO A 74 1.77 24.92 -46.21
CA PRO A 74 1.68 26.30 -46.70
C PRO A 74 0.27 26.71 -47.19
N ASP A 75 -0.59 25.73 -47.50
CA ASP A 75 -1.99 25.92 -47.87
C ASP A 75 -2.92 26.16 -46.66
N GLY A 76 -2.38 26.22 -45.44
CA GLY A 76 -3.12 26.48 -44.20
C GLY A 76 -3.82 25.25 -43.61
N THR A 77 -3.60 24.06 -44.17
CA THR A 77 -4.19 22.80 -43.70
C THR A 77 -3.22 22.00 -42.82
N PHE A 78 -3.71 21.07 -42.01
CA PHE A 78 -2.91 20.12 -41.24
C PHE A 78 -2.83 18.73 -41.89
N LYS A 79 -3.83 18.35 -42.69
CA LYS A 79 -4.04 17.04 -43.32
C LYS A 79 -4.01 15.91 -42.29
N PRO A 80 -4.93 15.90 -41.31
CA PRO A 80 -4.84 15.04 -40.13
C PRO A 80 -4.83 13.54 -40.44
N ASN A 81 -5.52 13.12 -41.51
CA ASN A 81 -5.62 11.72 -41.91
C ASN A 81 -4.49 11.29 -42.88
N GLN A 82 -3.58 12.19 -43.25
CA GLN A 82 -2.46 11.86 -44.13
C GLN A 82 -1.46 10.97 -43.38
N PRO A 83 -1.01 9.85 -43.97
CA PRO A 83 0.06 9.02 -43.40
C PRO A 83 1.37 9.78 -43.28
N VAL A 84 2.12 9.50 -42.22
CA VAL A 84 3.42 10.10 -41.91
C VAL A 84 4.54 9.17 -42.39
N SER A 85 5.54 9.72 -43.07
CA SER A 85 6.77 9.01 -43.42
C SER A 85 7.73 8.93 -42.24
N ARG A 86 8.65 7.96 -42.26
CA ARG A 86 9.69 7.81 -41.22
C ARG A 86 10.54 9.07 -41.07
N ALA A 87 10.84 9.78 -42.16
CA ALA A 87 11.57 11.06 -42.12
C ALA A 87 10.75 12.19 -41.48
N GLU A 88 9.46 12.28 -41.80
CA GLU A 88 8.57 13.26 -41.18
C GLU A 88 8.40 13.01 -39.69
N PHE A 89 8.27 11.75 -39.27
CA PHE A 89 8.20 11.42 -37.86
C PHE A 89 9.50 11.75 -37.12
N ALA A 90 10.67 11.52 -37.73
CA ALA A 90 11.95 11.94 -37.17
C ALA A 90 12.02 13.47 -36.97
N ALA A 91 11.52 14.24 -37.95
CA ALA A 91 11.45 15.70 -37.83
C ALA A 91 10.52 16.13 -36.68
N MET A 92 9.38 15.46 -36.50
CA MET A 92 8.50 15.73 -35.35
C MET A 92 9.17 15.39 -34.01
N ILE A 93 9.94 14.30 -33.92
CA ILE A 93 10.70 13.94 -32.72
C ILE A 93 11.75 15.02 -32.40
N GLN A 94 12.52 15.45 -33.41
CA GLN A 94 13.54 16.50 -33.24
C GLN A 94 12.93 17.82 -32.72
N GLN A 95 11.74 18.19 -33.19
CA GLN A 95 11.07 19.40 -32.71
C GLN A 95 10.45 19.22 -31.30
N ALA A 96 10.05 18.00 -30.95
CA ALA A 96 9.40 17.72 -29.68
C ALA A 96 10.39 17.55 -28.52
N PHE A 97 11.51 16.85 -28.75
CA PHE A 97 12.40 16.40 -27.68
C PHE A 97 13.81 16.93 -27.86
N ASN A 98 14.41 17.37 -26.75
CA ASN A 98 15.83 17.73 -26.67
C ASN A 98 16.52 16.74 -25.73
N GLN A 99 17.00 15.63 -26.29
CA GLN A 99 17.58 14.51 -25.55
C GLN A 99 19.08 14.40 -25.82
N ASN A 100 19.83 13.91 -24.84
CA ASN A 100 21.26 13.71 -25.01
C ASN A 100 21.52 12.50 -25.93
N PRO A 101 22.51 12.59 -26.85
CA PRO A 101 22.92 11.44 -27.65
C PRO A 101 23.33 10.24 -26.78
N VAL A 102 22.78 9.07 -27.07
CA VAL A 102 23.11 7.78 -26.44
C VAL A 102 23.97 6.90 -27.34
N ARG A 103 24.07 7.24 -28.64
CA ARG A 103 24.93 6.58 -29.63
C ARG A 103 25.39 7.57 -30.69
N GLN A 104 26.27 7.12 -31.58
CA GLN A 104 26.83 7.92 -32.68
C GLN A 104 26.52 7.27 -34.01
N ILE A 105 26.10 8.08 -35.00
CA ILE A 105 25.90 7.57 -36.36
C ILE A 105 27.26 7.33 -37.04
N SER A 106 27.32 6.33 -37.93
CA SER A 106 28.55 6.07 -38.69
C SER A 106 28.90 7.24 -39.61
N PRO A 107 30.20 7.52 -39.84
CA PRO A 107 30.62 8.50 -40.84
C PRO A 107 30.00 8.18 -42.21
N GLY A 108 29.19 9.10 -42.75
CA GLY A 108 28.44 8.90 -44.00
C GLY A 108 26.94 8.62 -43.83
N GLY A 109 26.45 8.43 -42.60
CA GLY A 109 25.02 8.28 -42.32
C GLY A 109 24.41 6.98 -42.84
N PHE A 110 23.09 6.99 -43.07
CA PHE A 110 22.37 5.89 -43.71
C PHE A 110 22.56 5.92 -45.23
N THR A 111 22.72 4.75 -45.85
CA THR A 111 23.07 4.63 -47.28
C THR A 111 21.99 5.15 -48.23
N ASP A 112 20.74 5.19 -47.78
CA ASP A 112 19.57 5.65 -48.54
C ASP A 112 19.09 7.05 -48.14
N VAL A 113 19.88 7.78 -47.34
CA VAL A 113 19.63 9.17 -46.96
C VAL A 113 20.72 10.07 -47.58
N PRO A 114 20.42 10.75 -48.70
CA PRO A 114 21.37 11.68 -49.32
C PRO A 114 21.76 12.82 -48.38
N ALA A 115 23.00 13.30 -48.43
CA ALA A 115 23.48 14.38 -47.54
C ALA A 115 22.67 15.70 -47.61
N GLY A 116 22.01 15.96 -48.74
CA GLY A 116 21.12 17.11 -48.93
C GLY A 116 19.63 16.82 -48.67
N PHE A 117 19.29 15.65 -48.15
CA PHE A 117 17.90 15.31 -47.85
C PHE A 117 17.39 16.22 -46.72
N TRP A 118 16.18 16.76 -46.87
CA TRP A 118 15.66 17.80 -45.98
C TRP A 118 15.61 17.37 -44.50
N ALA A 119 15.39 16.08 -44.22
CA ALA A 119 15.32 15.52 -42.87
C ALA A 119 16.64 14.90 -42.39
N THR A 120 17.77 15.13 -43.07
CA THR A 120 19.06 14.50 -42.70
C THR A 120 19.42 14.73 -41.23
N SER A 121 19.31 15.99 -40.78
CA SER A 121 19.57 16.36 -39.37
C SER A 121 18.61 15.65 -38.41
N ALA A 122 17.32 15.68 -38.69
CA ALA A 122 16.31 15.03 -37.86
C ALA A 122 16.49 13.51 -37.76
N ILE A 123 16.84 12.86 -38.88
CA ILE A 123 17.09 11.42 -38.94
C ILE A 123 18.33 11.07 -38.11
N GLN A 124 19.40 11.86 -38.23
CA GLN A 124 20.61 11.67 -37.44
C GLN A 124 20.30 11.83 -35.94
N GLU A 125 19.63 12.90 -35.55
CA GLU A 125 19.32 13.17 -34.15
C GLU A 125 18.39 12.12 -33.56
N ALA A 126 17.31 11.77 -34.25
CA ALA A 126 16.40 10.70 -33.81
C ALA A 126 17.12 9.35 -33.68
N TYR A 127 18.12 9.10 -34.52
CA TYR A 127 18.99 7.94 -34.35
C TYR A 127 19.87 8.09 -33.10
N GLU A 128 20.67 9.13 -32.99
CA GLU A 128 21.67 9.30 -31.93
C GLU A 128 21.06 9.39 -30.53
N THR A 129 19.85 9.95 -30.41
CA THR A 129 19.08 10.05 -29.16
C THR A 129 18.30 8.78 -28.82
N GLY A 130 18.38 7.74 -29.66
CA GLY A 130 17.79 6.42 -29.37
C GLY A 130 16.31 6.28 -29.73
N PHE A 131 15.65 7.33 -30.22
CA PHE A 131 14.25 7.22 -30.67
C PHE A 131 14.09 6.28 -31.86
N MET A 132 14.85 6.45 -32.93
CA MET A 132 14.63 5.69 -34.17
C MET A 132 15.84 4.84 -34.54
N ALA A 133 15.62 3.61 -34.99
CA ALA A 133 16.68 2.76 -35.54
C ALA A 133 16.56 2.63 -37.07
N GLY A 134 17.69 2.36 -37.73
CA GLY A 134 17.72 1.90 -39.11
C GLY A 134 17.51 0.38 -39.22
N TYR A 135 17.43 -0.10 -40.45
CA TYR A 135 17.27 -1.51 -40.79
C TYR A 135 18.62 -2.14 -41.17
N PRO A 136 18.69 -3.49 -41.24
CA PRO A 136 19.87 -4.19 -41.74
C PRO A 136 20.32 -3.65 -43.11
N GLY A 137 21.63 -3.54 -43.32
CA GLY A 137 22.20 -2.89 -44.50
C GLY A 137 22.42 -1.39 -44.37
N ASN A 138 22.27 -0.81 -43.16
CA ASN A 138 22.48 0.61 -42.88
C ASN A 138 21.54 1.54 -43.67
N VAL A 139 20.26 1.14 -43.79
CA VAL A 139 19.20 1.92 -44.46
C VAL A 139 18.18 2.46 -43.44
N PHE A 140 17.60 3.63 -43.70
CA PHE A 140 16.59 4.26 -42.85
C PHE A 140 15.16 4.18 -43.41
N LEU A 141 15.02 4.09 -44.74
CA LEU A 141 13.78 4.12 -45.50
C LEU A 141 12.98 5.42 -45.28
N PRO A 142 13.53 6.61 -45.59
CA PRO A 142 12.97 7.90 -45.19
C PRO A 142 11.56 8.17 -45.72
N ASN A 143 11.23 7.69 -46.93
CA ASN A 143 9.94 7.90 -47.57
C ASN A 143 8.91 6.82 -47.22
N GLN A 144 9.30 5.78 -46.48
CA GLN A 144 8.37 4.73 -46.07
C GLN A 144 7.40 5.30 -45.03
N GLN A 145 6.10 5.03 -45.19
CA GLN A 145 5.12 5.35 -44.17
C GLN A 145 5.39 4.54 -42.91
N ILE A 146 5.48 5.22 -41.76
CA ILE A 146 5.82 4.55 -40.50
C ILE A 146 4.56 3.83 -39.96
N PRO A 147 4.62 2.51 -39.69
CA PRO A 147 3.55 1.83 -38.98
C PRO A 147 3.37 2.40 -37.57
N LYS A 148 2.13 2.48 -37.09
CA LYS A 148 1.82 3.01 -35.75
C LYS A 148 2.63 2.34 -34.64
N VAL A 149 2.83 1.02 -34.72
CA VAL A 149 3.63 0.28 -33.74
C VAL A 149 5.10 0.73 -33.70
N GLN A 150 5.69 1.05 -34.86
CA GLN A 150 7.08 1.50 -34.92
C GLN A 150 7.25 2.90 -34.33
N ALA A 151 6.25 3.77 -34.48
CA ALA A 151 6.26 5.08 -33.85
C ALA A 151 6.16 4.99 -32.32
N ILE A 152 5.34 4.06 -31.81
CA ILE A 152 5.24 3.78 -30.37
C ILE A 152 6.57 3.24 -29.85
N VAL A 153 7.16 2.23 -30.52
CA VAL A 153 8.49 1.69 -30.18
C VAL A 153 9.53 2.81 -30.14
N ALA A 154 9.48 3.73 -31.10
CA ALA A 154 10.44 4.82 -31.17
C ALA A 154 10.33 5.78 -29.97
N LEU A 155 9.11 6.16 -29.59
CA LEU A 155 8.88 6.99 -28.41
C LEU A 155 9.27 6.25 -27.13
N THR A 156 8.90 4.98 -26.97
CA THR A 156 9.29 4.19 -25.80
C THR A 156 10.80 4.15 -25.61
N ASN A 157 11.54 3.86 -26.68
CA ASN A 157 12.99 3.74 -26.63
C ASN A 157 13.67 5.08 -26.35
N GLY A 158 13.29 6.15 -27.07
CA GLY A 158 13.88 7.46 -26.90
C GLY A 158 13.59 8.11 -25.56
N LEU A 159 12.45 7.76 -24.93
CA LEU A 159 12.11 8.22 -23.58
C LEU A 159 12.67 7.32 -22.47
N GLY A 160 13.31 6.20 -22.81
CA GLY A 160 13.87 5.26 -21.84
C GLY A 160 12.83 4.59 -20.94
N LEU A 161 11.61 4.35 -21.47
CA LEU A 161 10.56 3.71 -20.69
C LEU A 161 10.95 2.26 -20.38
N GLN A 162 10.74 1.86 -19.11
CA GLN A 162 11.07 0.51 -18.66
C GLN A 162 10.14 -0.51 -19.34
N THR A 163 10.73 -1.60 -19.82
CA THR A 163 10.00 -2.71 -20.45
C THR A 163 9.12 -3.41 -19.43
N SER A 164 7.87 -3.69 -19.80
CA SER A 164 6.91 -4.39 -18.94
C SER A 164 7.28 -5.86 -18.80
N GLU A 165 7.45 -6.36 -17.57
CA GLU A 165 7.72 -7.80 -17.33
C GLU A 165 6.53 -8.71 -17.72
N ASN A 166 5.33 -8.13 -17.89
CA ASN A 166 4.13 -8.81 -18.40
C ASN A 166 3.53 -8.07 -19.61
N ALA A 167 4.36 -7.84 -20.62
CA ALA A 167 3.93 -7.13 -21.82
C ALA A 167 2.70 -7.76 -22.49
N LEU A 168 2.65 -9.10 -22.58
CA LEU A 168 1.53 -9.84 -23.15
C LEU A 168 0.22 -9.64 -22.37
N GLY A 169 0.27 -9.66 -21.04
CA GLY A 169 -0.90 -9.39 -20.20
C GLY A 169 -1.43 -7.97 -20.40
N VAL A 170 -0.53 -6.98 -20.39
CA VAL A 170 -0.90 -5.57 -20.62
C VAL A 170 -1.57 -5.39 -21.97
N VAL A 171 -0.94 -5.86 -23.07
CA VAL A 171 -1.52 -5.63 -24.40
C VAL A 171 -2.85 -6.38 -24.59
N ASN A 172 -3.01 -7.58 -24.03
CA ASN A 172 -4.26 -8.33 -24.13
C ASN A 172 -5.40 -7.71 -23.30
N THR A 173 -5.06 -7.01 -22.21
CA THR A 173 -6.05 -6.27 -21.40
C THR A 173 -6.61 -5.07 -22.15
N TYR A 174 -5.74 -4.32 -22.84
CA TYR A 174 -6.12 -3.03 -23.44
C TYR A 174 -6.45 -3.09 -24.93
N TYR A 175 -5.99 -4.11 -25.66
CA TYR A 175 -6.14 -4.17 -27.11
C TYR A 175 -6.85 -5.44 -27.58
N THR A 176 -7.97 -5.24 -28.27
CA THR A 176 -8.74 -6.30 -28.95
C THR A 176 -7.98 -6.95 -30.11
N ASP A 177 -7.01 -6.22 -30.68
CA ASP A 177 -6.14 -6.66 -31.76
C ASP A 177 -4.70 -6.90 -31.28
N ALA A 178 -4.50 -7.24 -30.00
CA ALA A 178 -3.20 -7.50 -29.41
C ALA A 178 -2.37 -8.55 -30.17
N SER A 179 -3.03 -9.55 -30.78
CA SER A 179 -2.38 -10.59 -31.59
C SER A 179 -1.74 -10.06 -32.88
N ALA A 180 -2.10 -8.86 -33.34
CA ALA A 180 -1.48 -8.21 -34.49
C ALA A 180 -0.20 -7.44 -34.11
N ILE A 181 0.10 -7.29 -32.82
CA ILE A 181 1.32 -6.63 -32.35
C ILE A 181 2.52 -7.55 -32.60
N PRO A 182 3.53 -7.12 -33.37
CA PRO A 182 4.72 -7.93 -33.58
C PRO A 182 5.47 -8.18 -32.27
N ASN A 183 6.04 -9.38 -32.11
CA ASN A 183 6.76 -9.78 -30.89
C ASN A 183 7.85 -8.77 -30.47
N TYR A 184 8.58 -8.19 -31.43
CA TYR A 184 9.63 -7.22 -31.14
C TYR A 184 9.13 -5.92 -30.48
N ALA A 185 7.83 -5.63 -30.59
CA ALA A 185 7.22 -4.40 -30.12
C ALA A 185 6.36 -4.58 -28.88
N LEU A 186 6.13 -5.82 -28.42
CA LEU A 186 5.24 -6.12 -27.30
C LEU A 186 5.61 -5.31 -26.05
N ASP A 187 6.88 -5.37 -25.64
CA ASP A 187 7.36 -4.69 -24.44
C ASP A 187 7.24 -3.17 -24.57
N SER A 188 7.56 -2.64 -25.74
CA SER A 188 7.50 -1.20 -25.98
C SER A 188 6.07 -0.67 -26.04
N VAL A 189 5.15 -1.44 -26.64
CA VAL A 189 3.74 -1.09 -26.68
C VAL A 189 3.18 -1.14 -25.27
N ALA A 190 3.40 -2.23 -24.53
CA ALA A 190 2.96 -2.36 -23.14
C ALA A 190 3.47 -1.20 -22.26
N ALA A 191 4.76 -0.88 -22.36
CA ALA A 191 5.36 0.23 -21.64
C ALA A 191 4.74 1.58 -22.02
N ALA A 192 4.48 1.84 -23.31
CA ALA A 192 3.80 3.05 -23.76
C ALA A 192 2.33 3.12 -23.29
N THR A 193 1.63 1.98 -23.26
CA THR A 193 0.26 1.86 -22.74
C THR A 193 0.22 2.22 -21.26
N GLN A 194 1.09 1.62 -20.46
CA GLN A 194 1.26 1.92 -19.04
C GLN A 194 1.75 3.34 -18.81
N ALA A 195 2.44 3.93 -19.79
CA ALA A 195 2.89 5.30 -19.72
C ALA A 195 1.80 6.34 -20.08
N ASN A 196 0.59 5.90 -20.44
CA ASN A 196 -0.50 6.72 -20.97
C ASN A 196 -0.12 7.47 -22.27
N ILE A 197 0.83 6.94 -23.04
CA ILE A 197 1.32 7.54 -24.30
C ILE A 197 0.42 7.14 -25.48
N VAL A 198 -0.14 5.93 -25.45
CA VAL A 198 -0.92 5.42 -26.58
C VAL A 198 -2.27 6.12 -26.67
N VAL A 199 -2.58 6.62 -27.87
CA VAL A 199 -3.87 7.23 -28.20
C VAL A 199 -4.47 6.48 -29.39
N ASN A 200 -5.72 6.04 -29.26
CA ASN A 200 -6.40 5.20 -30.23
C ASN A 200 -7.76 5.80 -30.61
N TYR A 201 -7.95 6.01 -31.91
CA TYR A 201 -9.17 6.53 -32.49
C TYR A 201 -9.63 5.65 -33.67
N PRO A 202 -10.95 5.45 -33.87
CA PRO A 202 -12.05 5.86 -32.99
C PRO A 202 -12.25 4.95 -31.78
N ASN A 203 -11.69 3.74 -31.81
CA ASN A 203 -11.87 2.74 -30.77
C ASN A 203 -10.63 2.70 -29.87
N VAL A 204 -10.76 3.13 -28.62
CA VAL A 204 -9.63 3.21 -27.68
C VAL A 204 -8.96 1.85 -27.43
N ASN A 205 -9.73 0.75 -27.51
CA ASN A 205 -9.23 -0.62 -27.31
C ASN A 205 -8.76 -1.31 -28.60
N ARG A 206 -8.44 -0.55 -29.67
CA ARG A 206 -7.91 -1.11 -30.92
C ARG A 206 -6.68 -0.32 -31.36
N LEU A 207 -5.53 -0.99 -31.39
CA LEU A 207 -4.26 -0.33 -31.66
C LEU A 207 -4.02 -0.06 -33.15
N ASN A 208 -4.41 -1.00 -34.01
CA ASN A 208 -4.06 -1.07 -35.43
C ASN A 208 -2.53 -0.97 -35.66
N PRO A 209 -1.74 -1.92 -35.12
CA PRO A 209 -0.28 -1.77 -35.02
C PRO A 209 0.43 -1.66 -36.38
N LEU A 210 -0.10 -2.30 -37.42
CA LEU A 210 0.51 -2.39 -38.74
C LEU A 210 0.03 -1.29 -39.70
N ASP A 211 -0.99 -0.53 -39.33
CA ASP A 211 -1.52 0.54 -40.17
C ASP A 211 -0.55 1.73 -40.18
N PRO A 212 -0.44 2.46 -41.31
CA PRO A 212 0.33 3.69 -41.37
C PRO A 212 -0.15 4.72 -40.35
N LEU A 213 0.78 5.28 -39.56
CA LEU A 213 0.47 6.33 -38.59
C LEU A 213 0.00 7.60 -39.31
N THR A 214 -1.17 8.11 -38.94
CA THR A 214 -1.66 9.39 -39.46
C THR A 214 -1.05 10.60 -38.73
N ARG A 215 -1.08 11.78 -39.35
CA ARG A 215 -0.58 13.03 -38.72
C ARG A 215 -1.31 13.38 -37.42
N ALA A 216 -2.61 13.11 -37.33
CA ALA A 216 -3.38 13.31 -36.12
C ALA A 216 -2.97 12.35 -34.99
N GLU A 217 -2.77 11.06 -35.31
CA GLU A 217 -2.28 10.09 -34.33
C GLU A 217 -0.85 10.40 -33.88
N ALA A 218 0.03 10.80 -34.81
CA ALA A 218 1.39 11.24 -34.50
C ALA A 218 1.38 12.42 -33.50
N ALA A 219 0.55 13.43 -33.77
CA ALA A 219 0.37 14.56 -32.86
C ALA A 219 -0.15 14.11 -31.48
N ALA A 220 -1.12 13.19 -31.44
CA ALA A 220 -1.70 12.71 -30.19
C ALA A 220 -0.67 11.96 -29.31
N ILE A 221 0.11 11.03 -29.88
CA ILE A 221 1.10 10.27 -29.12
C ILE A 221 2.31 11.13 -28.72
N LEU A 222 2.72 12.11 -29.54
CA LEU A 222 3.76 13.08 -29.20
C LEU A 222 3.32 13.98 -28.05
N TYR A 223 2.07 14.46 -28.08
CA TYR A 223 1.50 15.23 -27.00
C TYR A 223 1.56 14.46 -25.67
N GLN A 224 1.10 13.19 -25.66
CA GLN A 224 1.13 12.38 -24.44
C GLN A 224 2.56 12.10 -23.95
N ALA A 225 3.50 11.85 -24.87
CA ALA A 225 4.91 11.70 -24.52
C ALA A 225 5.49 12.97 -23.86
N LEU A 226 5.11 14.17 -24.33
CA LEU A 226 5.54 15.43 -23.73
C LEU A 226 4.85 15.71 -22.38
N VAL A 227 3.59 15.31 -22.22
CA VAL A 227 2.91 15.33 -20.92
C VAL A 227 3.65 14.45 -19.93
N ARG A 228 4.07 13.25 -20.36
CA ARG A 228 4.83 12.31 -19.53
C ARG A 228 6.19 12.86 -19.09
N GLN A 229 6.85 13.65 -19.93
CA GLN A 229 8.10 14.34 -19.58
C GLN A 229 7.89 15.61 -18.73
N GLY A 230 6.65 15.93 -18.34
CA GLY A 230 6.32 17.16 -17.61
C GLY A 230 6.47 18.43 -18.45
N GLN A 231 6.62 18.30 -19.76
CA GLN A 231 6.79 19.43 -20.68
C GLN A 231 5.45 19.99 -21.14
N MET A 232 4.37 19.20 -21.13
CA MET A 232 3.00 19.63 -21.48
C MET A 232 2.02 19.36 -20.34
N GLN A 233 0.95 20.15 -20.26
CA GLN A 233 -0.13 19.93 -19.30
C GLN A 233 -1.01 18.76 -19.76
N ALA A 234 -1.41 17.86 -18.86
CA ALA A 234 -2.37 16.81 -19.18
C ALA A 234 -3.71 17.41 -19.63
N LEU A 235 -4.38 16.78 -20.61
CA LEU A 235 -5.73 17.19 -20.99
C LEU A 235 -6.69 16.98 -19.82
N ALA A 236 -7.62 17.92 -19.64
CA ALA A 236 -8.64 17.81 -18.63
C ALA A 236 -9.57 16.60 -18.90
N SER A 237 -9.99 15.90 -17.86
CA SER A 237 -10.77 14.66 -17.99
C SER A 237 -12.14 14.85 -18.66
N ASN A 238 -12.65 16.08 -18.71
CA ASN A 238 -13.90 16.45 -19.37
C ASN A 238 -13.73 16.78 -20.87
N GLU A 239 -12.50 16.82 -21.39
CA GLU A 239 -12.25 17.00 -22.82
C GLU A 239 -12.59 15.70 -23.60
N PRO A 240 -13.40 15.74 -24.67
CA PRO A 240 -13.75 14.55 -25.44
C PRO A 240 -12.53 13.79 -25.97
N ALA A 241 -11.48 14.50 -26.37
CA ALA A 241 -10.23 13.93 -26.85
C ALA A 241 -9.54 13.04 -25.79
N ALA A 242 -9.76 13.32 -24.51
CA ALA A 242 -9.19 12.57 -23.41
C ALA A 242 -9.69 11.12 -23.40
N THR A 243 -10.87 10.81 -23.96
CA THR A 243 -11.44 9.46 -24.01
C THR A 243 -10.69 8.50 -24.93
N TYR A 244 -9.90 9.04 -25.88
CA TYR A 244 -9.10 8.25 -26.82
C TYR A 244 -7.71 7.89 -26.28
N ILE A 245 -7.31 8.47 -25.15
CA ILE A 245 -6.07 8.11 -24.47
C ILE A 245 -6.29 6.74 -23.84
N VAL A 246 -5.46 5.78 -24.21
CA VAL A 246 -5.45 4.46 -23.58
C VAL A 246 -4.88 4.65 -22.19
N ARG A 247 -5.77 4.84 -21.24
CA ARG A 247 -5.43 4.81 -19.83
C ARG A 247 -5.33 3.35 -19.46
N ALA A 248 -4.11 2.86 -19.36
CA ALA A 248 -3.92 1.77 -18.43
C ALA A 248 -4.46 2.28 -17.08
N ALA A 249 -5.41 1.56 -16.47
CA ALA A 249 -5.78 1.82 -15.08
C ALA A 249 -4.45 1.93 -14.34
N ASP A 250 -4.19 3.12 -13.79
CA ASP A 250 -2.85 3.67 -13.68
C ASP A 250 -1.81 2.62 -13.27
N ALA A 251 -0.74 2.46 -14.05
CA ALA A 251 0.57 2.29 -13.45
C ALA A 251 0.85 3.62 -12.77
N PRO A 252 0.66 3.75 -11.45
CA PRO A 252 0.64 5.05 -10.82
C PRO A 252 2.05 5.60 -10.84
N GLN A 253 2.20 6.85 -11.26
CA GLN A 253 3.30 7.67 -10.79
C GLN A 253 3.17 7.63 -9.26
N THR A 254 4.01 6.81 -8.61
CA THR A 254 4.04 6.42 -7.19
C THR A 254 3.12 5.29 -6.69
N ALA A 255 2.79 4.22 -7.43
CA ALA A 255 2.38 2.99 -6.72
C ALA A 255 3.61 2.25 -6.29
N GLN A 256 3.82 2.30 -5.00
CA GLN A 256 4.58 1.31 -4.30
C GLN A 256 4.04 -0.09 -4.66
N ASP A 257 4.93 -1.06 -4.85
CA ASP A 257 4.55 -2.48 -4.89
C ASP A 257 3.81 -2.86 -3.60
N ILE A 258 3.11 -3.99 -3.58
CA ILE A 258 2.30 -4.42 -2.42
C ILE A 258 3.09 -4.33 -1.11
N VAL A 259 4.39 -4.67 -1.11
CA VAL A 259 5.22 -4.63 0.09
C VAL A 259 5.60 -3.20 0.46
N SER A 260 5.97 -2.38 -0.52
CA SER A 260 6.30 -0.97 -0.31
C SER A 260 5.07 -0.14 0.09
N LEU A 261 3.88 -0.51 -0.39
CA LEU A 261 2.59 0.11 -0.08
C LEU A 261 2.13 -0.29 1.32
N ALA A 262 2.31 -1.57 1.67
CA ALA A 262 2.10 -2.02 3.04
C ALA A 262 3.08 -1.33 4.00
N ALA A 263 4.35 -1.14 3.61
CA ALA A 263 5.37 -0.52 4.44
C ALA A 263 5.20 1.00 4.65
N SER A 264 4.41 1.68 3.81
CA SER A 264 4.10 3.10 3.97
C SER A 264 2.84 3.37 4.77
N SER A 265 2.08 2.32 5.11
CA SER A 265 0.86 2.39 5.91
C SER A 265 1.15 2.04 7.37
N ASP A 266 0.61 2.85 8.28
CA ASP A 266 0.73 2.60 9.73
C ASP A 266 -0.05 1.34 10.18
N SER A 267 -0.95 0.81 9.34
CA SER A 267 -1.82 -0.33 9.67
C SER A 267 -1.21 -1.70 9.35
N PHE A 268 -0.03 -1.78 8.73
CA PHE A 268 0.58 -3.05 8.27
C PHE A 268 1.99 -3.28 8.82
N THR A 269 2.31 -2.71 9.99
CA THR A 269 3.64 -2.78 10.59
C THR A 269 4.03 -4.21 10.93
N ASN A 270 3.11 -5.01 11.48
CA ASN A 270 3.35 -6.42 11.80
C ASN A 270 3.47 -7.27 10.52
N LEU A 271 2.59 -7.06 9.54
CA LEU A 271 2.60 -7.79 8.27
C LEU A 271 3.94 -7.63 7.54
N THR A 272 4.43 -6.39 7.42
CA THR A 272 5.67 -6.09 6.70
C THR A 272 6.90 -6.64 7.42
N SER A 273 6.90 -6.66 8.76
CA SER A 273 7.94 -7.30 9.56
C SER A 273 7.99 -8.82 9.34
N LEU A 274 6.82 -9.48 9.34
CA LEU A 274 6.70 -10.92 9.10
C LEU A 274 7.12 -11.30 7.66
N LEU A 275 6.73 -10.51 6.66
CA LEU A 275 7.15 -10.70 5.25
C LEU A 275 8.67 -10.62 5.08
N LYS A 276 9.33 -9.69 5.78
CA LYS A 276 10.80 -9.56 5.80
C LYS A 276 11.45 -10.76 6.49
N THR A 277 10.92 -11.18 7.63
CA THR A 277 11.44 -12.30 8.42
C THR A 277 11.34 -13.62 7.66
N ALA A 278 10.21 -13.85 6.98
CA ALA A 278 9.97 -15.01 6.15
C ALA A 278 10.78 -15.01 4.84
N GLY A 279 11.30 -13.86 4.39
CA GLY A 279 11.93 -13.71 3.08
C GLY A 279 10.93 -13.69 1.92
N LEU A 280 9.64 -13.46 2.21
CA LEU A 280 8.58 -13.41 1.20
C LEU A 280 8.43 -12.02 0.58
N ALA A 281 8.97 -10.99 1.24
CA ALA A 281 8.97 -9.61 0.74
C ALA A 281 9.57 -9.49 -0.67
N SER A 282 10.70 -10.15 -0.94
CA SER A 282 11.34 -10.10 -2.28
C SER A 282 10.54 -10.83 -3.35
N ILE A 283 9.68 -11.80 -2.97
CA ILE A 283 8.79 -12.53 -3.89
C ILE A 283 7.58 -11.65 -4.21
N LEU A 284 6.97 -11.04 -3.20
CA LEU A 284 5.83 -10.13 -3.38
C LEU A 284 6.23 -8.75 -3.91
N GLN A 285 7.52 -8.49 -4.11
CA GLN A 285 8.06 -7.35 -4.86
C GLN A 285 8.32 -7.68 -6.33
N GLN A 286 8.37 -8.97 -6.70
CA GLN A 286 8.42 -9.34 -8.11
C GLN A 286 7.12 -8.88 -8.81
N PRO A 287 7.13 -8.73 -10.14
CA PRO A 287 5.91 -8.38 -10.84
C PRO A 287 4.84 -9.47 -10.72
N GLY A 288 3.66 -9.01 -10.34
CA GLY A 288 2.45 -9.81 -10.23
C GLY A 288 1.69 -9.86 -11.57
N PRO A 289 0.40 -10.22 -11.53
CA PRO A 289 -0.49 -9.71 -10.50
C PRO A 289 -0.65 -10.64 -9.29
N TYR A 290 -0.71 -10.05 -8.09
CA TYR A 290 -1.09 -10.72 -6.85
C TYR A 290 -2.36 -10.09 -6.26
N THR A 291 -3.17 -10.91 -5.61
CA THR A 291 -4.26 -10.45 -4.74
C THR A 291 -3.85 -10.80 -3.32
N VAL A 292 -3.60 -9.79 -2.49
CA VAL A 292 -3.17 -9.98 -1.11
C VAL A 292 -4.29 -9.59 -0.17
N PHE A 293 -4.74 -10.55 0.62
CA PHE A 293 -5.63 -10.27 1.74
C PHE A 293 -4.78 -9.84 2.93
N ALA A 294 -4.67 -8.53 3.18
CA ALA A 294 -3.73 -7.98 4.15
C ALA A 294 -4.41 -7.75 5.51
N PRO A 295 -4.07 -8.52 6.56
CA PRO A 295 -4.54 -8.25 7.92
C PRO A 295 -3.94 -6.97 8.47
N THR A 296 -4.75 -6.16 9.16
CA THR A 296 -4.26 -4.97 9.86
C THR A 296 -3.52 -5.33 11.15
N ASP A 297 -2.82 -4.35 11.73
CA ASP A 297 -2.18 -4.51 13.03
C ASP A 297 -3.19 -4.82 14.15
N GLU A 298 -4.44 -4.38 14.05
CA GLU A 298 -5.52 -4.79 14.95
C GLU A 298 -5.90 -6.26 14.76
N ALA A 299 -5.90 -6.77 13.53
CA ALA A 299 -6.13 -8.19 13.23
C ALA A 299 -5.03 -9.06 13.87
N PHE A 300 -3.78 -8.61 13.82
CA PHE A 300 -2.66 -9.25 14.49
C PHE A 300 -2.74 -9.12 16.02
N ALA A 301 -3.19 -7.98 16.55
CA ALA A 301 -3.40 -7.79 17.98
C ALA A 301 -4.57 -8.62 18.54
N ALA A 302 -5.52 -9.00 17.69
CA ALA A 302 -6.62 -9.90 18.02
C ALA A 302 -6.19 -11.38 18.12
N LEU A 303 -4.97 -11.72 17.65
CA LEU A 303 -4.39 -13.04 17.89
C LEU A 303 -4.14 -13.28 19.39
N PRO A 304 -4.16 -14.54 19.85
CA PRO A 304 -3.80 -14.85 21.22
C PRO A 304 -2.42 -14.29 21.59
N ALA A 305 -2.29 -13.77 22.82
CA ALA A 305 -1.02 -13.28 23.32
C ALA A 305 0.04 -14.39 23.25
N GLY A 306 1.19 -14.10 22.63
CA GLY A 306 2.28 -15.06 22.40
C GLY A 306 2.33 -15.62 20.98
N THR A 307 1.23 -15.64 20.22
CA THR A 307 1.19 -16.27 18.88
C THR A 307 2.09 -15.54 17.88
N LEU A 308 2.14 -14.21 17.89
CA LEU A 308 3.06 -13.45 17.03
C LEU A 308 4.53 -13.71 17.37
N GLN A 309 4.84 -13.81 18.67
CA GLN A 309 6.19 -14.09 19.14
C GLN A 309 6.61 -15.51 18.75
N GLU A 310 5.73 -16.49 18.90
CA GLU A 310 5.94 -17.86 18.46
C GLU A 310 6.18 -17.94 16.95
N LEU A 311 5.37 -17.26 16.13
CA LEU A 311 5.54 -17.25 14.67
C LEU A 311 6.85 -16.58 14.21
N GLN A 312 7.43 -15.69 15.00
CA GLN A 312 8.72 -15.05 14.72
C GLN A 312 9.93 -15.88 15.16
N GLN A 313 9.72 -16.97 15.92
CA GLN A 313 10.83 -17.83 16.33
C GLN A 313 11.44 -18.56 15.13
N PRO A 314 12.77 -18.74 15.08
CA PRO A 314 13.44 -19.41 13.96
C PRO A 314 12.89 -20.83 13.69
N GLU A 315 12.47 -21.53 14.74
CA GLU A 315 11.90 -22.88 14.69
C GLU A 315 10.56 -22.93 13.94
N ASN A 316 9.82 -21.82 13.92
CA ASN A 316 8.49 -21.71 13.29
C ASN A 316 8.52 -20.97 11.95
N ARG A 317 9.71 -20.75 11.37
CA ARG A 317 9.87 -20.01 10.11
C ARG A 317 9.11 -20.64 8.94
N GLU A 318 9.12 -21.96 8.82
CA GLU A 318 8.37 -22.68 7.78
C GLU A 318 6.85 -22.51 7.95
N LEU A 319 6.36 -22.54 9.19
CA LEU A 319 4.97 -22.27 9.52
C LEU A 319 4.57 -20.84 9.13
N LEU A 320 5.42 -19.87 9.43
CA LEU A 320 5.22 -18.47 9.07
C LEU A 320 5.14 -18.27 7.54
N ILE A 321 6.02 -18.92 6.78
CA ILE A 321 6.00 -18.87 5.31
C ILE A 321 4.67 -19.38 4.77
N LYS A 322 4.18 -20.51 5.29
CA LYS A 322 2.89 -21.08 4.87
C LYS A 322 1.71 -20.15 5.14
N ILE A 323 1.66 -19.57 6.35
CA ILE A 323 0.62 -18.62 6.73
C ILE A 323 0.63 -17.40 5.80
N LEU A 324 1.81 -16.83 5.54
CA LEU A 324 1.92 -15.66 4.66
C LEU A 324 1.56 -15.98 3.21
N ARG A 325 1.91 -17.17 2.69
CA ARG A 325 1.52 -17.62 1.35
C ARG A 325 0.01 -17.85 1.21
N TYR A 326 -0.66 -18.20 2.30
CA TYR A 326 -2.12 -18.38 2.32
C TYR A 326 -2.90 -17.08 2.19
N HIS A 327 -2.29 -15.95 2.53
CA HIS A 327 -2.89 -14.62 2.31
C HIS A 327 -2.75 -14.12 0.86
N VAL A 328 -2.02 -14.85 0.00
CA VAL A 328 -1.68 -14.43 -1.35
C VAL A 328 -2.35 -15.34 -2.36
N VAL A 329 -3.14 -14.75 -3.25
CA VAL A 329 -3.77 -15.42 -4.39
C VAL A 329 -3.09 -14.91 -5.68
N PRO A 330 -2.68 -15.79 -6.61
CA PRO A 330 -2.22 -15.37 -7.94
C PRO A 330 -3.35 -14.72 -8.73
N GLY A 331 -3.04 -13.62 -9.43
CA GLY A 331 -4.02 -12.87 -10.20
C GLY A 331 -4.39 -11.55 -9.54
N GLU A 332 -4.93 -10.62 -10.31
CA GLU A 332 -5.53 -9.38 -9.80
C GLU A 332 -7.04 -9.57 -9.77
N LEU A 333 -7.59 -9.72 -8.58
CA LEU A 333 -9.02 -9.89 -8.37
C LEU A 333 -9.52 -8.70 -7.55
N THR A 334 -10.09 -7.72 -8.23
CA THR A 334 -10.82 -6.63 -7.56
C THR A 334 -12.07 -7.17 -6.86
N ALA A 335 -12.64 -6.43 -5.93
CA ALA A 335 -13.84 -6.82 -5.19
C ALA A 335 -15.02 -7.22 -6.10
N ASN A 336 -15.13 -6.60 -7.27
CA ASN A 336 -16.18 -6.92 -8.25
C ASN A 336 -15.91 -8.25 -9.00
N GLN A 337 -14.66 -8.72 -8.99
CA GLN A 337 -14.22 -9.98 -9.59
C GLN A 337 -14.16 -11.12 -8.55
N LEU A 338 -14.25 -10.81 -7.25
CA LEU A 338 -14.39 -11.79 -6.19
C LEU A 338 -15.81 -12.36 -6.20
N ALA A 339 -15.97 -13.54 -6.80
CA ALA A 339 -17.20 -14.32 -6.78
C ALA A 339 -17.21 -15.29 -5.60
N ALA A 340 -18.40 -15.64 -5.11
CA ALA A 340 -18.54 -16.66 -4.07
C ALA A 340 -17.99 -18.01 -4.56
N GLY A 341 -17.12 -18.64 -3.78
CA GLY A 341 -16.44 -19.88 -4.17
C GLY A 341 -15.00 -19.98 -3.64
N GLU A 342 -14.25 -20.96 -4.13
CA GLU A 342 -12.87 -21.20 -3.69
C GLU A 342 -11.86 -20.51 -4.60
N LEU A 343 -10.86 -19.86 -4.00
CA LEU A 343 -9.70 -19.31 -4.70
C LEU A 343 -8.43 -20.01 -4.24
N LYS A 344 -7.61 -20.45 -5.20
CA LYS A 344 -6.34 -21.11 -4.93
C LYS A 344 -5.31 -20.09 -4.43
N THR A 345 -4.65 -20.36 -3.30
CA THR A 345 -3.57 -19.49 -2.77
C THR A 345 -2.19 -19.95 -3.22
N PHE A 346 -1.15 -19.18 -2.90
CA PHE A 346 0.26 -19.57 -3.06
C PHE A 346 0.71 -20.72 -2.16
N GLU A 347 -0.08 -21.09 -1.15
CA GLU A 347 0.13 -22.30 -0.34
C GLU A 347 -0.56 -23.53 -0.94
N ASP A 348 -1.09 -23.43 -2.17
CA ASP A 348 -1.88 -24.47 -2.86
C ASP A 348 -3.16 -24.92 -2.12
N THR A 349 -3.42 -24.38 -0.93
CA THR A 349 -4.63 -24.56 -0.14
C THR A 349 -5.61 -23.42 -0.45
N PRO A 350 -6.89 -23.70 -0.79
CA PRO A 350 -7.81 -22.64 -1.19
C PRO A 350 -8.34 -21.81 -0.01
N VAL A 351 -8.71 -20.58 -0.29
CA VAL A 351 -9.56 -19.72 0.57
C VAL A 351 -10.98 -19.68 0.01
N ASN A 352 -11.97 -19.58 0.88
CA ASN A 352 -13.38 -19.51 0.51
C ASN A 352 -13.88 -18.06 0.53
N ILE A 353 -14.35 -17.56 -0.60
CA ILE A 353 -14.93 -16.24 -0.73
C ILE A 353 -16.44 -16.34 -0.49
N LYS A 354 -16.93 -15.51 0.42
CA LYS A 354 -18.36 -15.29 0.69
C LYS A 354 -18.70 -13.86 0.31
N VAL A 355 -19.76 -13.67 -0.47
CA VAL A 355 -20.24 -12.35 -0.90
C VAL A 355 -21.69 -12.21 -0.44
N ASP A 356 -21.94 -11.26 0.45
CA ASP A 356 -23.29 -10.88 0.83
C ASP A 356 -23.79 -9.79 -0.12
N ALA A 357 -24.66 -10.19 -1.06
CA ALA A 357 -25.24 -9.28 -2.04
C ALA A 357 -26.21 -8.24 -1.44
N ALA A 358 -26.69 -8.43 -0.21
CA ALA A 358 -27.58 -7.48 0.45
C ALA A 358 -26.82 -6.29 1.06
N THR A 359 -25.61 -6.55 1.56
CA THR A 359 -24.76 -5.55 2.24
C THR A 359 -23.56 -5.12 1.40
N ASN A 360 -23.31 -5.77 0.26
CA ASN A 360 -22.07 -5.70 -0.52
C ASN A 360 -20.82 -6.02 0.31
N GLN A 361 -20.96 -6.83 1.37
CA GLN A 361 -19.86 -7.24 2.23
C GLN A 361 -19.18 -8.49 1.65
N ILE A 362 -17.85 -8.45 1.54
CA ILE A 362 -17.02 -9.59 1.13
C ILE A 362 -16.32 -10.14 2.37
N ALA A 363 -16.31 -11.46 2.49
CA ALA A 363 -15.53 -12.18 3.49
C ALA A 363 -14.66 -13.26 2.82
N VAL A 364 -13.47 -13.46 3.37
CA VAL A 364 -12.51 -14.50 2.98
C VAL A 364 -12.34 -15.44 4.14
N ASN A 365 -12.78 -16.68 3.96
CA ASN A 365 -13.12 -17.62 5.03
C ASN A 365 -14.09 -16.97 6.01
N ASP A 366 -13.57 -16.52 7.15
CA ASP A 366 -14.33 -15.81 8.17
C ASP A 366 -13.83 -14.37 8.41
N ALA A 367 -12.76 -13.97 7.72
CA ALA A 367 -12.22 -12.62 7.77
C ALA A 367 -13.03 -11.68 6.86
N ASN A 368 -13.56 -10.60 7.42
CA ASN A 368 -14.26 -9.57 6.65
C ASN A 368 -13.26 -8.63 5.96
N VAL A 369 -13.53 -8.33 4.69
CA VAL A 369 -12.82 -7.28 3.96
C VAL A 369 -13.34 -5.93 4.44
N ILE A 370 -12.52 -5.20 5.19
CA ILE A 370 -12.87 -3.89 5.75
C ILE A 370 -12.55 -2.74 4.78
N GLN A 371 -11.56 -2.93 3.92
CA GLN A 371 -11.23 -1.99 2.85
C GLN A 371 -10.85 -2.77 1.60
N PRO A 372 -11.76 -2.89 0.61
CA PRO A 372 -11.45 -3.53 -0.66
C PRO A 372 -10.67 -2.61 -1.60
N ASN A 373 -10.01 -3.20 -2.60
CA ASN A 373 -9.46 -2.51 -3.78
C ASN A 373 -8.37 -1.47 -3.48
N VAL A 374 -7.46 -1.76 -2.55
CA VAL A 374 -6.26 -0.94 -2.38
C VAL A 374 -5.27 -1.30 -3.48
N GLN A 375 -5.17 -0.47 -4.51
CA GLN A 375 -4.36 -0.75 -5.70
C GLN A 375 -2.87 -0.57 -5.44
N ALA A 376 -2.07 -1.56 -5.84
CA ALA A 376 -0.62 -1.56 -5.82
C ALA A 376 -0.05 -1.78 -7.25
N SER A 377 1.25 -1.52 -7.45
CA SER A 377 1.85 -1.62 -8.80
C SER A 377 1.94 -3.04 -9.36
N ASN A 378 1.92 -4.04 -8.49
CA ASN A 378 2.02 -5.45 -8.83
C ASN A 378 0.83 -6.28 -8.33
N GLY A 379 -0.32 -5.63 -8.06
CA GLY A 379 -1.53 -6.32 -7.66
C GLY A 379 -2.52 -5.48 -6.85
N VAL A 380 -3.42 -6.15 -6.15
CA VAL A 380 -4.44 -5.51 -5.30
C VAL A 380 -4.35 -6.02 -3.87
N ILE A 381 -4.51 -5.12 -2.92
CA ILE A 381 -4.65 -5.42 -1.50
C ILE A 381 -6.13 -5.31 -1.12
N HIS A 382 -6.64 -6.35 -0.48
CA HIS A 382 -7.91 -6.30 0.25
C HIS A 382 -7.61 -6.35 1.73
N VAL A 383 -7.89 -5.27 2.44
CA VAL A 383 -7.62 -5.17 3.86
C VAL A 383 -8.65 -6.00 4.62
N ILE A 384 -8.20 -6.90 5.48
CA ILE A 384 -9.04 -7.80 6.27
C ILE A 384 -8.86 -7.56 7.76
N ASN A 385 -9.89 -7.86 8.55
CA ASN A 385 -9.91 -7.69 10.00
C ASN A 385 -9.36 -8.89 10.80
N GLU A 386 -8.99 -9.99 10.14
CA GLU A 386 -8.50 -11.22 10.78
C GLU A 386 -7.34 -11.84 10.00
N VAL A 387 -6.48 -12.63 10.66
CA VAL A 387 -5.36 -13.33 10.02
C VAL A 387 -5.83 -14.68 9.48
N LEU A 388 -5.58 -14.96 8.21
CA LEU A 388 -5.87 -16.23 7.55
C LEU A 388 -4.79 -17.28 7.90
N ILE A 389 -5.21 -18.40 8.49
CA ILE A 389 -4.38 -19.55 8.85
C ILE A 389 -4.80 -20.81 8.05
N PRO A 390 -3.94 -21.42 7.24
CA PRO A 390 -4.27 -22.62 6.49
C PRO A 390 -4.95 -23.74 7.33
N PRO A 391 -6.03 -24.38 6.82
CA PRO A 391 -6.73 -25.44 7.55
C PRO A 391 -5.89 -26.71 7.79
N ASP A 392 -4.84 -26.95 6.99
CA ASP A 392 -3.92 -28.09 7.11
C ASP A 392 -2.86 -27.91 8.20
N LEU A 393 -2.64 -26.67 8.66
CA LEU A 393 -1.67 -26.39 9.72
C LEU A 393 -2.14 -26.77 11.11
N GLY A 394 -3.42 -27.12 11.29
CA GLY A 394 -3.98 -27.43 12.61
C GLY A 394 -3.86 -26.28 13.63
N VAL A 395 -3.40 -25.11 13.20
CA VAL A 395 -3.44 -23.87 13.95
C VAL A 395 -4.80 -23.27 13.62
N SER A 396 -5.82 -23.69 14.37
CA SER A 396 -7.21 -23.33 14.09
C SER A 396 -7.37 -21.80 13.96
N GLN A 397 -7.68 -21.31 12.75
CA GLN A 397 -8.49 -20.09 12.60
C GLN A 397 -9.76 -20.35 13.39
N GLN A 398 -10.07 -19.49 14.35
CA GLN A 398 -11.40 -19.46 14.92
C GLN A 398 -11.94 -18.05 14.70
N PRO A 399 -12.96 -17.88 13.83
CA PRO A 399 -13.83 -16.70 13.79
C PRO A 399 -14.31 -16.25 15.16
N PRO A 400 -14.92 -15.06 15.27
CA PRO A 400 -15.67 -14.66 16.45
C PRO A 400 -16.63 -15.80 16.79
N ALA A 401 -16.40 -16.43 17.95
CA ALA A 401 -17.11 -17.62 18.35
C ALA A 401 -18.63 -17.36 18.38
N GLU A 402 -19.37 -17.93 17.44
CA GLU A 402 -20.54 -18.70 17.87
C GLU A 402 -20.04 -19.70 18.91
N PRO A 403 -20.68 -19.82 20.09
CA PRO A 403 -20.16 -20.55 21.23
C PRO A 403 -20.11 -22.06 20.93
N THR A 404 -19.05 -22.49 20.25
CA THR A 404 -18.65 -23.88 20.28
C THR A 404 -17.92 -24.10 21.59
N ASN A 405 -18.52 -24.96 22.42
CA ASN A 405 -18.03 -25.38 23.73
C ASN A 405 -16.77 -26.25 23.59
N ASP A 406 -15.73 -25.76 22.91
CA ASP A 406 -14.46 -26.46 22.80
C ASP A 406 -13.63 -26.12 24.04
N VAL A 407 -13.82 -26.95 25.06
CA VAL A 407 -13.09 -26.92 26.32
C VAL A 407 -11.71 -27.53 26.06
N THR A 408 -10.69 -26.69 25.90
CA THR A 408 -9.29 -27.13 25.82
C THR A 408 -8.62 -26.78 27.14
N LEU A 409 -8.22 -27.80 27.92
CA LEU A 409 -7.56 -27.59 29.20
C LEU A 409 -6.17 -26.95 29.02
N GLY A 410 -5.87 -25.95 29.84
CA GLY A 410 -4.53 -25.35 29.92
C GLY A 410 -4.24 -24.30 28.85
N ARG A 411 -5.23 -23.95 28.01
CA ARG A 411 -5.05 -22.89 27.00
C ARG A 411 -4.84 -21.50 27.62
N THR A 412 -4.21 -20.60 26.88
CA THR A 412 -4.20 -19.16 27.19
C THR A 412 -5.61 -18.57 27.05
N THR A 413 -6.02 -17.74 28.02
CA THR A 413 -7.26 -16.95 27.96
C THR A 413 -6.97 -15.50 27.59
N ARG A 414 -8.00 -14.68 27.37
CA ARG A 414 -7.86 -13.22 27.20
C ARG A 414 -7.14 -12.55 28.38
N GLY A 415 -7.21 -13.17 29.57
CA GLY A 415 -6.52 -12.70 30.76
C GLY A 415 -5.08 -13.20 30.90
N GLY A 416 -4.48 -13.83 29.87
CA GLY A 416 -3.12 -14.37 29.91
C GLY A 416 -3.06 -15.90 30.05
N SER A 417 -1.84 -16.43 30.17
CA SER A 417 -1.55 -17.87 30.19
C SER A 417 -2.18 -18.60 31.39
N SER A 418 -2.25 -19.92 31.29
CA SER A 418 -2.49 -20.78 32.45
C SER A 418 -1.27 -20.76 33.35
N TYR A 419 -1.46 -20.98 34.64
CA TYR A 419 -0.35 -20.99 35.59
C TYR A 419 -0.66 -21.87 36.80
N VAL A 420 0.42 -22.30 37.47
CA VAL A 420 0.40 -22.90 38.80
C VAL A 420 1.36 -22.13 39.68
N GLY A 421 0.97 -21.87 40.92
CA GLY A 421 1.70 -20.95 41.78
C GLY A 421 1.44 -21.12 43.25
N ALA A 422 2.09 -20.26 44.01
CA ALA A 422 1.90 -20.12 45.44
C ALA A 422 1.39 -18.71 45.76
N ALA A 423 0.54 -18.62 46.78
CA ALA A 423 -0.02 -17.37 47.26
C ALA A 423 -0.04 -17.33 48.79
N GLY A 424 -0.01 -16.14 49.35
CA GLY A 424 -0.49 -15.88 50.71
C GLY A 424 -1.99 -15.64 50.68
N ASN A 425 -2.72 -16.21 51.64
CA ASN A 425 -4.09 -15.83 51.95
C ASN A 425 -4.07 -14.83 53.10
N LEU A 426 -4.76 -13.70 52.91
CA LEU A 426 -5.02 -12.70 53.94
C LEU A 426 -6.52 -12.74 54.24
N GLY A 427 -6.87 -13.44 55.31
CA GLY A 427 -8.24 -13.51 55.80
C GLY A 427 -8.77 -12.15 56.27
N LEU A 428 -10.02 -11.85 55.92
CA LEU A 428 -10.69 -10.58 56.24
C LEU A 428 -11.88 -10.79 57.17
N SER A 429 -12.63 -11.88 57.01
CA SER A 429 -13.76 -12.25 57.86
C SER A 429 -14.10 -13.73 57.72
N GLY A 430 -14.78 -14.28 58.73
CA GLY A 430 -15.19 -15.69 58.75
C GLY A 430 -14.28 -16.56 59.60
N ASP A 431 -14.73 -17.79 59.86
CA ASP A 431 -14.09 -18.74 60.78
C ASP A 431 -13.41 -19.92 60.03
N SER A 432 -13.54 -19.98 58.71
CA SER A 432 -12.84 -20.97 57.87
C SER A 432 -11.38 -20.57 57.59
N SER A 433 -10.62 -21.48 56.98
CA SER A 433 -9.24 -21.19 56.55
C SER A 433 -9.10 -20.05 55.52
N LEU A 434 -10.20 -19.64 54.87
CA LEU A 434 -10.23 -18.44 54.01
C LEU A 434 -10.27 -17.14 54.83
N GLY A 435 -10.92 -17.14 55.99
CA GLY A 435 -11.03 -16.02 56.92
C GLY A 435 -9.78 -15.77 57.77
N GLU A 436 -8.80 -16.68 57.71
CA GLU A 436 -7.52 -16.60 58.42
C GLU A 436 -6.32 -16.33 57.49
N SER A 437 -5.22 -15.81 58.05
CA SER A 437 -3.99 -15.60 57.27
C SER A 437 -3.16 -16.87 57.18
N ASN A 438 -3.00 -17.41 55.97
CA ASN A 438 -2.39 -18.72 55.70
C ASN A 438 -1.67 -18.73 54.34
N PHE A 439 -1.24 -19.89 53.85
CA PHE A 439 -0.68 -20.05 52.50
C PHE A 439 -1.59 -20.88 51.60
N ALA A 440 -1.49 -20.66 50.30
CA ALA A 440 -2.30 -21.33 49.31
C ALA A 440 -1.48 -21.77 48.10
N VAL A 441 -1.88 -22.88 47.49
CA VAL A 441 -1.51 -23.21 46.11
C VAL A 441 -2.61 -22.71 45.22
N ILE A 442 -2.25 -21.96 44.18
CA ILE A 442 -3.19 -21.33 43.25
C ILE A 442 -2.92 -21.83 41.84
N SER A 443 -3.95 -21.82 41.02
CA SER A 443 -3.81 -22.09 39.60
C SER A 443 -4.83 -21.32 38.81
N LYS A 444 -4.53 -21.19 37.52
CA LYS A 444 -5.48 -20.78 36.49
C LYS A 444 -5.32 -21.75 35.35
N ILE A 445 -6.42 -22.37 34.95
CA ILE A 445 -6.47 -23.30 33.82
C ILE A 445 -7.50 -22.72 32.86
N GLY A 446 -7.04 -22.22 31.72
CA GLY A 446 -7.95 -21.79 30.67
C GLY A 446 -8.75 -22.97 30.14
N LEU A 447 -10.05 -22.74 29.93
CA LEU A 447 -10.98 -23.71 29.32
C LEU A 447 -11.40 -23.23 27.93
N THR A 448 -11.74 -21.94 27.82
CA THR A 448 -12.05 -21.25 26.55
C THR A 448 -11.23 -19.96 26.47
N ARG A 449 -11.43 -19.14 25.41
CA ARG A 449 -10.78 -17.82 25.32
C ARG A 449 -11.19 -16.87 26.45
N THR A 450 -12.36 -17.05 27.04
CA THR A 450 -12.95 -16.15 28.05
C THR A 450 -13.26 -16.83 29.37
N ILE A 451 -13.22 -18.16 29.43
CA ILE A 451 -13.54 -18.94 30.62
C ILE A 451 -12.29 -19.69 31.09
N SER A 452 -11.99 -19.60 32.37
CA SER A 452 -10.99 -20.40 33.08
C SER A 452 -11.59 -21.04 34.31
N VAL A 453 -10.92 -22.05 34.85
CA VAL A 453 -11.10 -22.48 36.25
C VAL A 453 -9.89 -22.07 37.05
N ARG A 454 -10.10 -21.61 38.28
CA ARG A 454 -9.00 -21.20 39.17
C ARG A 454 -8.97 -22.01 40.46
N PRO A 455 -8.72 -23.34 40.37
CA PRO A 455 -8.64 -24.14 41.57
C PRO A 455 -7.51 -23.64 42.46
N SER A 456 -7.82 -23.51 43.75
CA SER A 456 -6.83 -23.21 44.77
C SER A 456 -7.09 -24.02 46.03
N VAL A 457 -6.01 -24.28 46.76
CA VAL A 457 -6.03 -25.01 48.02
C VAL A 457 -5.39 -24.12 49.06
N ILE A 458 -6.16 -23.75 50.08
CA ILE A 458 -5.69 -22.97 51.22
C ILE A 458 -5.39 -23.95 52.35
N PHE A 459 -4.17 -23.87 52.88
CA PHE A 459 -3.69 -24.74 53.94
C PHE A 459 -3.72 -23.97 55.25
N GLY A 460 -4.79 -24.16 56.04
CA GLY A 460 -4.97 -23.59 57.37
C GLY A 460 -5.17 -24.68 58.43
N GLY A 461 -5.96 -24.39 59.46
CA GLY A 461 -6.38 -25.38 60.45
C GLY A 461 -7.13 -26.56 59.82
N ASP A 462 -8.00 -26.24 58.87
CA ASP A 462 -8.66 -27.17 57.95
C ASP A 462 -8.20 -26.88 56.50
N THR A 463 -8.28 -27.86 55.60
CA THR A 463 -7.88 -27.61 54.20
C THR A 463 -9.09 -27.17 53.39
N LEU A 464 -9.03 -25.99 52.79
CA LEU A 464 -10.11 -25.42 52.00
C LEU A 464 -9.77 -25.42 50.51
N PHE A 465 -10.63 -26.05 49.71
CA PHE A 465 -10.53 -26.06 48.25
C PHE A 465 -11.49 -25.02 47.67
N LEU A 466 -10.99 -24.13 46.83
CA LEU A 466 -11.80 -23.21 46.06
C LEU A 466 -11.76 -23.64 44.60
N VAL A 467 -12.92 -23.85 43.97
CA VAL A 467 -13.02 -24.25 42.56
C VAL A 467 -13.98 -23.33 41.80
N PRO A 468 -13.60 -22.07 41.55
CA PRO A 468 -14.38 -21.15 40.75
C PRO A 468 -14.17 -21.38 39.26
N VAL A 469 -15.25 -21.21 38.49
CA VAL A 469 -15.21 -20.90 37.07
C VAL A 469 -15.20 -19.39 36.93
N THR A 470 -14.21 -18.85 36.22
CA THR A 470 -13.99 -17.41 36.05
C THR A 470 -14.14 -16.99 34.60
N LEU A 471 -14.76 -15.82 34.41
CA LEU A 471 -14.73 -15.05 33.19
C LEU A 471 -13.51 -14.13 33.24
N ASP A 472 -12.62 -14.29 32.25
CA ASP A 472 -11.41 -13.49 32.09
C ASP A 472 -11.66 -12.33 31.12
N PHE A 473 -11.34 -11.12 31.55
CA PHE A 473 -11.50 -9.90 30.76
C PHE A 473 -10.22 -9.52 30.02
N SER A 474 -10.35 -8.72 28.96
CA SER A 474 -9.21 -8.21 28.21
C SER A 474 -8.27 -7.36 29.09
N PRO A 475 -6.95 -7.41 28.86
CA PRO A 475 -6.01 -6.64 29.67
C PRO A 475 -6.23 -5.14 29.52
N ARG A 476 -6.08 -4.42 30.63
CA ARG A 476 -6.13 -2.96 30.69
C ARG A 476 -4.76 -2.44 31.08
N SER A 477 -4.32 -1.40 30.39
CA SER A 477 -3.11 -0.70 30.78
C SER A 477 -3.38 0.16 32.00
N ALA A 478 -2.54 0.02 33.02
CA ALA A 478 -2.57 0.86 34.21
C ALA A 478 -1.18 1.42 34.49
N ASP A 479 -1.12 2.70 34.87
CA ASP A 479 0.09 3.36 35.38
C ASP A 479 -0.13 3.74 36.85
N PRO A 480 -0.04 2.78 37.78
CA PRO A 480 -0.37 3.00 39.18
C PRO A 480 0.66 3.88 39.92
N LEU A 481 1.86 4.05 39.36
CA LEU A 481 2.99 4.75 40.02
C LEU A 481 3.57 5.91 39.21
N GLY A 482 2.95 6.30 38.08
CA GLY A 482 3.32 7.50 37.32
C GLY A 482 4.64 7.38 36.56
N GLY A 483 4.92 6.21 35.98
CA GLY A 483 6.19 6.00 35.27
C GLY A 483 6.42 4.62 34.66
N GLN A 484 5.51 3.66 34.84
CA GLN A 484 5.65 2.34 34.25
C GLN A 484 4.27 1.72 33.99
N GLN A 485 3.96 1.46 32.71
CA GLN A 485 2.68 0.92 32.29
C GLN A 485 2.67 -0.60 32.44
N PHE A 486 1.76 -1.11 33.27
CA PHE A 486 1.55 -2.54 33.47
C PHE A 486 0.27 -2.99 32.78
N SER A 487 0.31 -4.19 32.19
CA SER A 487 -0.88 -4.86 31.69
C SER A 487 -1.56 -5.59 32.84
N ILE A 488 -2.81 -5.24 33.13
CA ILE A 488 -3.62 -5.85 34.19
C ILE A 488 -4.83 -6.54 33.57
N SER A 489 -5.00 -7.83 33.83
CA SER A 489 -6.06 -8.67 33.30
C SER A 489 -7.10 -8.99 34.37
N PRO A 490 -8.26 -8.32 34.40
CA PRO A 490 -9.29 -8.59 35.39
C PRO A 490 -9.99 -9.93 35.17
N TYR A 491 -10.55 -10.50 36.23
CA TYR A 491 -11.43 -11.66 36.16
C TYR A 491 -12.54 -11.60 37.23
N LEU A 492 -13.65 -12.29 36.96
CA LEU A 492 -14.77 -12.46 37.88
C LEU A 492 -15.32 -13.89 37.74
N GLY A 493 -15.65 -14.55 38.83
CA GLY A 493 -16.17 -15.91 38.78
C GLY A 493 -17.01 -16.32 39.97
N ALA A 494 -17.57 -17.50 39.85
CA ALA A 494 -18.33 -18.17 40.88
C ALA A 494 -18.03 -19.68 40.85
N GLY A 495 -18.24 -20.36 41.97
CA GLY A 495 -18.09 -21.80 42.03
C GLY A 495 -18.40 -22.34 43.42
N VAL A 496 -17.61 -23.30 43.86
CA VAL A 496 -17.77 -23.94 45.16
C VAL A 496 -16.51 -23.80 46.01
N ALA A 497 -16.74 -23.67 47.30
CA ALA A 497 -15.73 -23.81 48.34
C ALA A 497 -16.00 -25.12 49.09
N ILE A 498 -14.97 -25.93 49.33
CA ILE A 498 -15.08 -27.23 49.99
C ILE A 498 -14.07 -27.28 51.13
N GLU A 499 -14.55 -27.24 52.36
CA GLU A 499 -13.72 -27.37 53.55
C GLU A 499 -13.59 -28.84 53.92
N THR A 500 -12.35 -29.30 54.09
CA THR A 500 -12.03 -30.68 54.44
C THR A 500 -11.39 -30.69 55.83
N GLY A 501 -12.21 -31.07 56.81
CA GLY A 501 -11.92 -30.90 58.24
C GLY A 501 -12.95 -31.61 59.12
N GLY A 502 -12.95 -31.29 60.42
CA GLY A 502 -13.80 -31.94 61.45
C GLY A 502 -15.32 -31.86 61.20
N GLY A 503 -15.76 -30.94 60.33
CA GLY A 503 -17.09 -30.90 59.73
C GLY A 503 -16.94 -30.46 58.28
N SER A 504 -17.05 -31.39 57.33
CA SER A 504 -16.91 -31.05 55.90
C SER A 504 -18.11 -30.22 55.46
N ASP A 505 -17.86 -29.01 54.97
CA ASP A 505 -18.89 -28.11 54.46
C ASP A 505 -18.61 -27.72 53.00
N VAL A 506 -19.68 -27.47 52.25
CA VAL A 506 -19.63 -27.12 50.82
C VAL A 506 -20.52 -25.91 50.59
N GLY A 507 -19.88 -24.80 50.23
CA GLY A 507 -20.51 -23.50 50.07
C GLY A 507 -20.43 -22.95 48.66
N LEU A 508 -21.27 -21.96 48.36
CA LEU A 508 -21.10 -21.15 47.16
C LEU A 508 -19.86 -20.27 47.29
N LEU A 509 -19.19 -20.01 46.18
CA LEU A 509 -18.01 -19.14 46.12
C LEU A 509 -18.24 -18.05 45.09
N LEU A 510 -17.90 -16.81 45.44
CA LEU A 510 -17.69 -15.71 44.51
C LEU A 510 -16.22 -15.29 44.54
N THR A 511 -15.62 -15.07 43.38
CA THR A 511 -14.23 -14.64 43.26
C THR A 511 -14.09 -13.52 42.24
N GLY A 512 -13.16 -12.61 42.47
CA GLY A 512 -12.80 -11.59 41.49
C GLY A 512 -11.41 -11.05 41.76
N GLY A 513 -10.69 -10.68 40.71
CA GLY A 513 -9.31 -10.26 40.87
C GLY A 513 -8.67 -9.78 39.60
N VAL A 514 -7.34 -9.71 39.64
CA VAL A 514 -6.50 -9.26 38.53
C VAL A 514 -5.26 -10.13 38.42
N ASP A 515 -4.85 -10.40 37.18
CA ASP A 515 -3.57 -10.99 36.83
C ASP A 515 -2.67 -9.91 36.21
N VAL A 516 -1.38 -9.92 36.56
CA VAL A 516 -0.37 -8.99 36.06
C VAL A 516 0.81 -9.82 35.55
N PRO A 517 0.98 -9.95 34.23
CA PRO A 517 2.12 -10.66 33.66
C PRO A 517 3.45 -10.01 34.08
N LEU A 518 4.36 -10.81 34.62
CA LEU A 518 5.72 -10.43 35.01
C LEU A 518 6.74 -10.96 34.00
N GLY A 519 6.44 -10.78 32.71
CA GLY A 519 7.15 -11.38 31.58
C GLY A 519 6.55 -12.73 31.16
N ASP A 520 7.29 -13.52 30.38
CA ASP A 520 6.75 -14.71 29.72
C ASP A 520 6.53 -15.89 30.68
N ARG A 521 7.32 -15.96 31.76
CA ARG A 521 7.37 -17.12 32.66
C ARG A 521 6.53 -16.98 33.94
N PHE A 522 6.20 -15.76 34.35
CA PHE A 522 5.58 -15.51 35.64
C PHE A 522 4.39 -14.57 35.52
N THR A 523 3.36 -14.80 36.33
CA THR A 523 2.19 -13.94 36.48
C THR A 523 1.99 -13.63 37.96
N ALA A 524 1.97 -12.35 38.34
CA ALA A 524 1.47 -11.96 39.65
C ALA A 524 -0.06 -11.96 39.62
N THR A 525 -0.70 -12.38 40.71
CA THR A 525 -2.16 -12.42 40.78
C THR A 525 -2.63 -11.94 42.14
N GLY A 526 -3.75 -11.21 42.14
CA GLY A 526 -4.43 -10.74 43.32
C GLY A 526 -5.93 -10.91 43.19
N GLY A 527 -6.56 -11.61 44.14
CA GLY A 527 -7.98 -11.93 44.09
C GLY A 527 -8.66 -11.88 45.45
N VAL A 528 -9.90 -11.42 45.45
CA VAL A 528 -10.83 -11.50 46.59
C VAL A 528 -11.74 -12.69 46.40
N ASN A 529 -11.92 -13.48 47.43
CA ASN A 529 -12.77 -14.66 47.46
C ASN A 529 -13.76 -14.53 48.61
N ALA A 530 -15.05 -14.76 48.33
CA ALA A 530 -16.12 -14.80 49.31
C ALA A 530 -16.80 -16.17 49.24
N ALA A 531 -16.61 -17.00 50.26
CA ALA A 531 -17.24 -18.32 50.40
C ALA A 531 -18.44 -18.23 51.34
N PHE A 532 -19.53 -18.91 50.98
CA PHE A 532 -20.77 -18.99 51.73
C PHE A 532 -20.93 -20.43 52.25
N LEU A 533 -20.14 -20.76 53.26
CA LEU A 533 -20.17 -22.01 54.03
C LEU A 533 -21.30 -21.89 55.09
N ASP A 534 -21.04 -22.25 56.35
CA ASP A 534 -21.89 -21.93 57.50
C ASP A 534 -22.03 -20.42 57.78
N GLY A 535 -21.13 -19.62 57.22
CA GLY A 535 -21.11 -18.16 57.27
C GLY A 535 -20.58 -17.55 55.96
N THR A 536 -20.34 -16.24 55.95
CA THR A 536 -19.65 -15.57 54.83
C THR A 536 -18.19 -15.36 55.19
N ASP A 537 -17.32 -16.16 54.60
CA ASP A 537 -15.88 -16.09 54.74
C ASP A 537 -15.28 -15.30 53.59
N VAL A 538 -14.39 -14.34 53.90
CA VAL A 538 -13.76 -13.48 52.89
C VAL A 538 -12.26 -13.49 53.09
N GLY A 539 -11.53 -13.73 52.00
CA GLY A 539 -10.07 -13.74 51.99
C GLY A 539 -9.50 -13.16 50.71
N LEU A 540 -8.30 -12.58 50.83
CA LEU A 540 -7.55 -12.00 49.73
C LEU A 540 -6.31 -12.86 49.43
N LEU A 541 -6.26 -13.42 48.23
CA LEU A 541 -5.12 -14.18 47.74
C LEU A 541 -4.17 -13.27 46.97
N LEU A 542 -2.89 -13.26 47.34
CA LEU A 542 -1.81 -12.58 46.62
C LEU A 542 -0.70 -13.58 46.33
N GLY A 543 -0.36 -13.79 45.06
CA GLY A 543 0.58 -14.82 44.67
C GLY A 543 1.29 -14.60 43.36
N ILE A 544 2.17 -15.55 43.03
CA ILE A 544 2.88 -15.61 41.77
C ILE A 544 2.70 -17.02 41.19
N GLY A 545 2.28 -17.07 39.93
CA GLY A 545 2.18 -18.28 39.11
C GLY A 545 3.34 -18.41 38.14
N TYR A 546 3.77 -19.65 37.90
CA TYR A 546 4.61 -20.04 36.78
C TYR A 546 3.71 -20.42 35.60
N ASN A 547 3.93 -19.76 34.45
CA ASN A 547 3.10 -19.92 33.27
C ASN A 547 3.40 -21.24 32.54
N PHE A 548 2.37 -21.90 32.01
CA PHE A 548 2.50 -23.10 31.17
C PHE A 548 1.47 -23.12 30.04
#